data_AF-A0A3M9Z464-F1
#
_entry.id   AF-A0A3M9Z464-F1
#
_cell.length_a   1.000
_cell.length_b   1.000
_cell.length_c   1.000
_cell.angle_alpha   90.00
_cell.angle_beta   90.00
_cell.angle_gamma   90.00
#
_symmetry.space_group_name_H-M   'P 1'
#
loop_
_entity.id
_entity.type
_entity.pdbx_description
1 polymer ?
#
loop_
_entity_poly.entity_id
_entity_poly.type
_entity_poly.pdbx_seq_one_letter_code
_entity_poly.pdbx_strand_id
1 'polypeptide(L)'
;MTELVTLELPEALAQQAKDIAALTHRSLEDVLIEWIDRAVAELPVESLPDEQVLSLCDLQMPADQEASLSDLLARHREGQLSQAETQQLDELMRIYRCGLVRKARALQVAVNRGLRPPLAS
;
A
#
# COMPACT_ATOMS: atom_id res chain seq x y z
N MET A 1 11.97 5.97 -9.11
CA MET A 1 12.14 6.15 -10.58
C MET A 1 10.75 6.28 -11.18
N THR A 2 10.57 7.14 -12.17
CA THR A 2 9.29 7.33 -12.87
C THR A 2 9.42 6.79 -14.29
N GLU A 3 8.43 6.01 -14.75
CA GLU A 3 8.34 5.46 -16.10
C GLU A 3 7.05 5.96 -16.76
N LEU A 4 7.12 6.34 -18.04
CA LEU A 4 5.98 6.84 -18.80
C LEU A 4 5.37 5.69 -19.62
N VAL A 5 4.10 5.41 -19.35
CA VAL A 5 3.34 4.37 -20.05
C VAL A 5 2.11 4.99 -20.70
N THR A 6 1.91 4.75 -22.00
CA THR A 6 0.70 5.15 -22.73
C THR A 6 -0.24 3.96 -22.81
N LEU A 7 -1.49 4.14 -22.38
CA LEU A 7 -2.51 3.08 -22.29
C LEU A 7 -3.74 3.44 -23.12
N GLU A 8 -4.22 2.50 -23.93
CA GLU A 8 -5.55 2.60 -24.52
C GLU A 8 -6.57 1.96 -23.57
N LEU A 9 -7.47 2.77 -23.04
CA LEU A 9 -8.49 2.32 -22.09
C LEU A 9 -9.83 2.07 -22.80
N PRO A 10 -10.58 1.03 -22.41
CA PRO A 10 -11.98 0.88 -22.84
C PRO A 10 -12.79 2.14 -22.47
N GLU A 11 -13.65 2.58 -23.38
CA GLU A 11 -14.41 3.84 -23.23
C GLU A 11 -15.17 3.91 -21.90
N ALA A 12 -15.80 2.81 -21.49
CA ALA A 12 -16.52 2.72 -20.22
C ALA A 12 -15.60 2.96 -19.00
N LEU A 13 -14.38 2.42 -19.03
CA LEU A 13 -13.42 2.57 -17.93
C LEU A 13 -12.87 3.99 -17.89
N ALA A 14 -12.56 4.56 -19.06
CA ALA A 14 -12.11 5.95 -19.17
C ALA A 14 -13.18 6.93 -18.66
N GLN A 15 -14.47 6.66 -18.94
CA GLN A 15 -15.56 7.50 -18.46
C GLN A 15 -15.72 7.41 -16.94
N GLN A 16 -15.69 6.20 -16.36
CA GLN A 16 -15.76 6.02 -14.91
C GLN A 16 -14.61 6.74 -14.18
N ALA A 17 -13.39 6.64 -14.69
CA ALA A 17 -12.24 7.31 -14.09
C ALA A 17 -12.39 8.85 -14.16
N LYS A 18 -12.91 9.39 -15.26
CA LYS A 18 -13.23 10.83 -15.40
C LYS A 18 -14.31 11.29 -14.42
N ASP A 19 -15.38 10.51 -14.25
CA ASP A 19 -16.47 10.85 -13.35
C ASP A 19 -15.97 10.93 -11.89
N ILE A 20 -15.11 9.98 -11.50
CA ILE A 20 -14.51 9.95 -10.16
C ILE A 20 -13.49 11.08 -9.97
N ALA A 21 -12.66 11.36 -10.99
CA ALA A 21 -11.74 12.50 -10.98
C ALA A 21 -12.49 13.83 -10.79
N ALA A 22 -13.61 14.02 -11.51
CA ALA A 22 -14.46 15.19 -11.39
C ALA A 22 -15.10 15.30 -10.00
N LEU A 23 -15.63 14.19 -9.46
CA LEU A 23 -16.23 14.16 -8.13
C LEU A 23 -15.21 14.47 -7.03
N THR A 24 -13.99 13.94 -7.15
CA THR A 24 -12.92 14.07 -6.14
C THR A 24 -12.02 15.29 -6.36
N HIS A 25 -12.26 16.07 -7.40
CA HIS A 25 -11.44 17.23 -7.81
C HIS A 25 -9.95 16.87 -8.00
N ARG A 26 -9.70 15.67 -8.53
CA ARG A 26 -8.36 15.15 -8.79
C ARG A 26 -8.12 15.02 -10.29
N SER A 27 -6.85 14.88 -10.68
CA SER A 27 -6.50 14.56 -12.06
C SER A 27 -6.92 13.13 -12.41
N LEU A 28 -7.14 12.86 -13.70
CA LEU A 28 -7.48 11.51 -14.16
C LEU A 28 -6.32 10.54 -13.88
N GLU A 29 -5.10 11.04 -14.06
CA GLU A 29 -3.85 10.33 -13.84
C GLU A 29 -3.73 9.85 -12.39
N ASP A 30 -4.03 10.73 -11.41
CA ASP A 30 -3.96 10.36 -9.99
C ASP A 30 -4.96 9.27 -9.61
N VAL A 31 -6.15 9.29 -10.21
CA VAL A 31 -7.19 8.27 -10.01
C VAL A 31 -6.74 6.94 -10.61
N LEU A 32 -6.18 6.96 -11.82
CA LEU A 32 -5.69 5.76 -12.49
C LEU A 32 -4.50 5.15 -11.74
N ILE A 33 -3.54 5.97 -11.27
CA ILE A 33 -2.41 5.51 -10.46
C ILE A 33 -2.90 4.83 -9.19
N GLU A 34 -3.85 5.44 -8.46
CA GLU A 34 -4.40 4.84 -7.24
C GLU A 34 -5.06 3.47 -7.51
N TRP A 35 -5.80 3.34 -8.61
CA TRP A 35 -6.43 2.07 -8.97
C TRP A 35 -5.41 1.00 -9.34
N ILE A 36 -4.35 1.39 -10.06
CA ILE A 36 -3.23 0.49 -10.39
C ILE A 36 -2.52 0.07 -9.10
N ASP A 37 -2.21 1.00 -8.20
CA ASP A 37 -1.57 0.69 -6.91
C ASP A 37 -2.43 -0.27 -6.10
N ARG A 38 -3.74 -0.07 -6.09
CA ARG A 38 -4.68 -0.96 -5.40
C ARG A 38 -4.74 -2.35 -6.02
N ALA A 39 -4.82 -2.43 -7.35
CA ALA A 39 -4.82 -3.70 -8.07
C ALA A 39 -3.49 -4.47 -7.86
N VAL A 40 -2.36 -3.76 -7.91
CA VAL A 40 -1.03 -4.33 -7.62
C VAL A 40 -0.94 -4.77 -6.16
N ALA A 41 -1.53 -4.03 -5.22
CA ALA A 41 -1.63 -4.41 -3.82
C ALA A 41 -2.51 -5.64 -3.57
N GLU A 42 -3.36 -6.03 -4.53
CA GLU A 42 -4.20 -7.23 -4.47
C GLU A 42 -3.57 -8.44 -5.20
N LEU A 43 -2.54 -8.23 -6.05
CA LEU A 43 -1.85 -9.34 -6.70
C LEU A 43 -1.21 -10.30 -5.68
N PRO A 44 -1.31 -11.63 -5.89
CA PRO A 44 -0.57 -12.61 -5.10
C PRO A 44 0.93 -12.35 -5.18
N VAL A 45 1.62 -12.44 -4.05
CA VAL A 45 3.06 -12.16 -3.98
C VAL A 45 3.86 -13.20 -4.80
N GLU A 46 3.31 -14.40 -4.98
CA GLU A 46 3.88 -15.51 -5.75
C GLU A 46 3.92 -15.25 -7.25
N SER A 47 3.08 -14.37 -7.78
CA SER A 47 3.08 -14.01 -9.20
C SER A 47 4.02 -12.84 -9.52
N LEU A 48 4.58 -12.19 -8.50
CA LEU A 48 5.48 -11.05 -8.70
C LEU A 48 6.87 -11.51 -9.16
N PRO A 49 7.56 -10.71 -9.99
CA PRO A 49 8.96 -10.97 -10.35
C PRO A 49 9.87 -10.81 -9.13
N ASP A 50 11.05 -11.43 -9.18
CA ASP A 50 11.97 -11.52 -8.05
C ASP A 50 12.38 -10.15 -7.48
N GLU A 51 12.60 -9.15 -8.33
CA GLU A 51 12.91 -7.77 -7.92
C GLU A 51 11.80 -7.14 -7.07
N GLN A 52 10.53 -7.38 -7.44
CA GLN A 52 9.37 -6.86 -6.71
C GLN A 52 9.15 -7.63 -5.41
N VAL A 53 9.41 -8.94 -5.40
CA VAL A 53 9.40 -9.74 -4.16
C VAL A 53 10.47 -9.23 -3.19
N LEU A 54 11.67 -8.95 -3.67
CA LEU A 54 12.76 -8.39 -2.86
C LEU A 54 12.41 -6.99 -2.34
N SER A 55 11.84 -6.13 -3.18
CA SER A 55 11.35 -4.81 -2.75
C SER A 55 10.30 -4.91 -1.65
N LEU A 56 9.35 -5.85 -1.76
CA LEU A 56 8.34 -6.10 -0.72
C LEU A 56 8.94 -6.67 0.58
N CYS A 57 10.06 -7.40 0.51
CA CYS A 57 10.78 -7.84 1.71
C CYS A 57 11.33 -6.67 2.52
N ASP A 58 11.58 -5.54 1.87
CA ASP A 58 12.12 -4.32 2.48
C ASP A 58 11.05 -3.26 2.73
N LEU A 59 9.78 -3.60 2.50
CA LEU A 59 8.64 -2.71 2.74
C LEU A 59 8.66 -2.16 4.16
N GLN A 60 8.58 -0.83 4.26
CA GLN A 60 8.43 -0.08 5.49
C GLN A 60 7.27 0.91 5.33
N MET A 61 6.58 1.19 6.44
CA MET A 61 5.63 2.29 6.47
C MET A 61 6.41 3.60 6.27
N PRO A 62 5.88 4.58 5.51
CA PRO A 62 6.52 5.89 5.39
C PRO A 62 6.77 6.52 6.76
N ALA A 63 7.93 7.16 6.96
CA ALA A 63 8.35 7.68 8.26
C ALA A 63 7.32 8.65 8.88
N ASP A 64 6.68 9.49 8.06
CA ASP A 64 5.64 10.41 8.53
C ASP A 64 4.39 9.67 9.04
N GLN A 65 4.00 8.58 8.37
CA GLN A 65 2.88 7.74 8.78
C GLN A 65 3.23 6.92 10.03
N GLU A 66 4.46 6.43 10.14
CA GLU A 66 4.95 5.69 11.31
C GLU A 66 5.04 6.60 12.55
N ALA A 67 5.52 7.82 12.38
CA ALA A 67 5.53 8.84 13.44
C ALA A 67 4.11 9.19 13.89
N SER A 68 3.20 9.45 12.95
CA SER A 68 1.79 9.73 13.24
C SER A 68 1.10 8.54 13.94
N LEU A 69 1.35 7.32 13.49
CA LEU A 69 0.84 6.10 14.12
C LEU A 69 1.35 5.95 15.56
N SER A 70 2.64 6.22 15.78
CA SER A 70 3.26 6.12 17.11
C SER A 70 2.68 7.13 18.09
N ASP A 71 2.49 8.38 17.66
CA ASP A 71 1.85 9.44 18.47
C ASP A 71 0.40 9.09 18.82
N LEU A 72 -0.40 8.71 17.83
CA LEU A 72 -1.80 8.34 18.02
C LEU A 72 -1.94 7.12 18.94
N LEU A 73 -1.06 6.12 18.83
CA LEU A 73 -1.05 4.97 19.75
C LEU A 73 -0.71 5.36 21.19
N ALA A 74 0.22 6.30 21.39
CA ALA A 74 0.55 6.81 22.72
C ALA A 74 -0.65 7.52 23.35
N ARG A 75 -1.28 8.43 22.62
CA ARG A 75 -2.46 9.18 23.08
C ARG A 75 -3.71 8.31 23.25
N HIS A 76 -3.87 7.27 22.44
CA HIS A 76 -4.96 6.30 22.58
C HIS A 76 -4.88 5.54 23.91
N ARG A 77 -3.67 5.18 24.38
CA ARG A 77 -3.49 4.53 25.70
C ARG A 77 -3.92 5.43 26.85
N GLU A 78 -3.82 6.74 26.67
CA GLU A 78 -4.22 7.75 27.65
C GLU A 78 -5.70 8.15 27.52
N GLY A 79 -6.43 7.60 26.55
CA GLY A 79 -7.85 7.93 26.31
C GLY A 79 -8.07 9.33 25.74
N GLN A 80 -7.06 9.92 25.10
CA GLN A 80 -7.03 11.33 24.66
C GLN A 80 -7.29 11.52 23.17
N LEU A 81 -7.85 10.52 22.48
CA LEU A 81 -8.19 10.64 21.07
C LEU A 81 -9.62 11.18 20.90
N SER A 82 -9.74 12.16 20.02
CA SER A 82 -11.01 12.54 19.44
C SER A 82 -11.53 11.46 18.49
N GLN A 83 -12.79 11.57 18.09
CA GLN A 83 -13.39 10.65 17.11
C GLN A 83 -12.66 10.67 15.76
N ALA A 84 -12.24 11.84 15.28
CA ALA A 84 -11.50 11.98 14.03
C ALA A 84 -10.12 11.32 14.11
N GLU A 85 -9.42 11.50 15.24
CA GLU A 85 -8.11 10.87 15.46
C GLU A 85 -8.21 9.36 15.64
N THR A 86 -9.32 8.86 16.20
CA THR A 86 -9.60 7.41 16.27
C THR A 86 -9.77 6.82 14.88
N GLN A 87 -10.51 7.49 13.99
CA GLN A 87 -10.65 7.07 12.59
C GLN A 87 -9.31 7.08 11.85
N GLN A 88 -8.48 8.10 12.08
CA GLN A 88 -7.14 8.18 11.51
C GLN A 88 -6.24 7.05 12.03
N LEU A 89 -6.29 6.75 13.32
CA LEU A 89 -5.55 5.64 13.91
C LEU A 89 -5.98 4.29 13.30
N ASP A 90 -7.28 4.06 13.14
CA ASP A 90 -7.81 2.84 12.55
C ASP A 90 -7.31 2.65 11.10
N GLU A 91 -7.29 3.72 10.30
CA GLU A 91 -6.78 3.67 8.94
C GLU A 91 -5.27 3.39 8.89
N LEU A 92 -4.47 4.07 9.73
CA LEU A 92 -3.04 3.80 9.82
C LEU A 92 -2.76 2.35 10.28
N MET A 93 -3.54 1.84 11.24
CA MET A 93 -3.44 0.45 11.69
C MET A 93 -3.81 -0.54 10.59
N ARG A 94 -4.78 -0.22 9.74
CA ARG A 94 -5.14 -1.04 8.58
C ARG A 94 -3.98 -1.11 7.59
N ILE A 95 -3.41 0.03 7.22
CA ILE A 95 -2.25 0.12 6.32
C ILE A 95 -1.07 -0.68 6.88
N TYR A 96 -0.74 -0.45 8.15
CA TYR A 96 0.36 -1.13 8.84
C TYR A 96 0.21 -2.65 8.81
N ARG A 97 -0.97 -3.17 9.20
CA ARG A 97 -1.25 -4.61 9.21
C ARG A 97 -1.19 -5.23 7.81
N CYS A 98 -1.81 -4.59 6.82
CA CYS A 98 -1.76 -5.04 5.44
C CYS A 98 -0.31 -5.11 4.93
N GLY A 99 0.50 -4.08 5.20
CA GLY A 99 1.92 -4.04 4.86
C GLY A 99 2.71 -5.19 5.50
N LEU A 100 2.49 -5.46 6.79
CA LEU A 100 3.14 -6.57 7.50
C LEU A 100 2.82 -7.93 6.90
N VAL A 101 1.55 -8.21 6.59
CA VAL A 101 1.14 -9.49 5.98
C VAL A 101 1.81 -9.67 4.62
N ARG A 102 1.80 -8.62 3.79
CA ARG A 102 2.40 -8.64 2.46
C ARG A 102 3.92 -8.85 2.55
N LYS A 103 4.59 -8.17 3.47
CA LYS A 103 6.03 -8.33 3.76
C LYS A 103 6.37 -9.75 4.23
N ALA A 104 5.61 -10.29 5.16
CA ALA A 104 5.80 -11.67 5.63
C ALA A 104 5.65 -12.68 4.49
N ARG A 105 4.67 -12.48 3.61
CA ARG A 105 4.49 -13.32 2.43
C ARG A 105 5.64 -13.18 1.44
N ALA A 106 6.14 -11.95 1.21
CA ALA A 106 7.30 -11.71 0.38
C ALA A 106 8.56 -12.39 0.91
N LEU A 107 8.79 -12.34 2.23
CA LEU A 107 9.90 -13.06 2.86
C LEU A 107 9.79 -14.57 2.64
N GLN A 108 8.59 -15.14 2.80
CA GLN A 108 8.37 -16.57 2.53
C GLN A 108 8.65 -16.92 1.06
N VAL A 109 8.17 -16.13 0.11
CA VAL A 109 8.39 -16.35 -1.32
C VAL A 109 9.88 -16.18 -1.66
N ALA A 110 10.55 -15.17 -1.10
CA ALA A 110 11.98 -14.94 -1.30
C ALA A 110 12.82 -16.12 -0.79
N VAL A 111 12.49 -16.69 0.36
CA VAL A 111 13.15 -17.90 0.87
C VAL A 111 12.85 -19.10 -0.03
N ASN A 112 11.59 -19.32 -0.42
CA ASN A 112 11.19 -20.44 -1.29
C ASN A 112 11.86 -20.39 -2.67
N ARG A 113 12.12 -19.19 -3.20
CA ARG A 113 12.81 -18.96 -4.47
C ARG A 113 14.35 -18.91 -4.33
N GLY A 114 14.89 -18.98 -3.11
CA GLY A 114 16.33 -18.90 -2.85
C GLY A 114 16.93 -17.49 -2.97
N LEU A 115 16.12 -16.45 -2.95
CA LEU A 115 16.53 -15.03 -3.03
C LEU A 115 17.04 -14.49 -1.68
N ARG A 116 16.60 -15.09 -0.56
CA ARG A 116 17.05 -14.76 0.80
C ARG A 116 17.25 -16.03 1.63
N PRO A 117 18.20 -16.03 2.59
CA PRO A 117 18.30 -17.12 3.54
C PRO A 117 17.07 -17.16 4.47
N PRO A 118 16.72 -18.33 5.03
CA PRO A 118 15.72 -18.43 6.08
C PRO A 118 16.09 -17.52 7.25
N LEU A 119 15.09 -16.93 7.90
CA LEU A 119 15.31 -16.19 9.15
C LEU A 119 15.89 -17.17 10.18
N ALA A 120 17.03 -16.82 10.77
CA ALA A 120 17.63 -17.60 11.84
C ALA A 120 16.66 -17.61 13.04
N SER A 121 16.30 -18.81 13.49
CA SER A 121 15.49 -19.08 14.69
C SER A 121 16.28 -18.86 15.97
#